data_AF-A0A4Y7PE18-F1
#
_entry.id   AF-A0A4Y7PE18-F1
#
_cell.length_a   1.000
_cell.length_b   1.000
_cell.length_c   1.000
_cell.angle_alpha   90.00
_cell.angle_beta   90.00
_cell.angle_gamma   90.00
#
_symmetry.space_group_name_H-M   'P 1'
#
loop_
_entity.id
_entity.type
_entity.pdbx_description
1 polymer ?
#
loop_
_entity_poly.entity_id
_entity_poly.type
_entity_poly.pdbx_seq_one_letter_code
_entity_poly.pdbx_strand_id
1 'polypeptide(L)' 'ILSVVADNARNNDTLTVELDHLLPDAPFTSEHRIRCFAHILNLIVKACAIH' A
#
# COMPACT_ATOMS: atom_id res chain seq x y z
N ILE A 1 -5.50 8.16 14.61
CA ILE A 1 -5.58 7.19 13.50
C ILE A 1 -4.15 6.94 13.04
N LEU A 2 -3.66 5.71 13.18
CA LEU A 2 -2.34 5.31 12.69
C LEU A 2 -2.52 4.65 11.32
N SER A 3 -1.85 5.19 10.30
CA SER A 3 -1.92 4.70 8.93
C SER A 3 -0.52 4.46 8.39
N VAL A 4 -0.37 3.40 7.58
CA VAL A 4 0.91 3.03 6.95
C VAL A 4 0.89 3.51 5.51
N VAL A 5 1.87 4.34 5.13
CA VAL A 5 2.06 4.75 3.73
C VAL A 5 3.08 3.81 3.10
N ALA A 6 2.68 3.12 2.04
CA ALA A 6 3.55 2.21 1.29
C ALA A 6 3.37 2.42 -0.21
N ASP A 7 4.36 2.02 -0.99
CA ASP A 7 4.30 2.09 -2.44
C ASP A 7 3.24 1.10 -3.00
N ASN A 8 2.80 1.30 -4.25
CA ASN A 8 1.74 0.49 -4.87
C ASN A 8 2.17 -0.91 -5.35
N ALA A 9 3.29 -1.45 -4.89
CA ALA A 9 3.73 -2.79 -5.27
C ALA A 9 2.92 -3.88 -4.53
N ARG A 10 2.65 -5.00 -5.21
CA ARG A 10 1.81 -6.11 -4.68
C ARG A 10 2.36 -6.76 -3.40
N ASN A 11 3.68 -6.73 -3.23
CA ASN A 11 4.35 -7.20 -2.02
C ASN A 11 3.91 -6.41 -0.77
N ASN A 12 3.55 -5.14 -0.94
CA ASN A 12 2.99 -4.34 0.16
C ASN A 12 1.53 -4.72 0.44
N ASP A 13 0.82 -5.40 -0.47
CA ASP A 13 -0.50 -6.01 -0.17
C ASP A 13 -0.29 -7.16 0.83
N THR A 14 0.59 -8.08 0.48
CA THR A 14 0.94 -9.24 1.33
C THR A 14 1.44 -8.80 2.70
N LEU A 15 2.32 -7.80 2.77
CA LEU A 15 2.82 -7.27 4.04
C LEU A 15 1.69 -6.87 4.98
N THR A 16 0.66 -6.19 4.49
CA THR A 16 -0.42 -5.69 5.37
C THR A 16 -1.35 -6.80 5.84
N VAL A 17 -1.59 -7.82 5.00
CA VAL A 17 -2.38 -9.01 5.37
C VAL A 17 -1.65 -9.84 6.43
N GLU A 18 -0.36 -10.08 6.25
CA GLU A 18 0.45 -10.81 7.24
C GLU A 18 0.55 -10.04 8.57
N LEU A 19 0.62 -8.70 8.50
CA LEU A 19 0.67 -7.86 9.69
C LEU A 19 -0.64 -7.92 10.50
N ASP A 20 -1.80 -7.98 9.83
CA ASP A 20 -3.11 -8.21 10.46
C ASP A 20 -3.17 -9.58 11.17
N HIS A 21 -2.59 -10.63 10.57
CA HIS A 21 -2.54 -11.95 11.18
C HIS A 21 -1.62 -12.01 12.41
N LEU A 22 -0.47 -11.32 12.35
CA LEU A 22 0.52 -11.33 13.43
C LEU A 22 0.15 -10.41 14.59
N LEU A 23 -0.63 -9.36 14.34
CA LEU A 23 -1.01 -8.34 15.32
C LEU A 23 -2.53 -8.08 15.31
N PRO A 24 -3.36 -9.06 15.73
CA PRO A 24 -4.82 -8.97 15.63
C PRO A 24 -5.44 -7.82 16.45
N ASP A 25 -4.76 -7.40 17.53
CA ASP A 25 -5.20 -6.30 18.40
C ASP A 25 -4.48 -4.97 18.09
N ALA A 26 -3.73 -4.89 16.98
CA ALA A 26 -3.07 -3.65 16.62
C ALA A 26 -4.07 -2.53 16.32
N PRO A 27 -3.73 -1.26 16.64
CA PRO A 27 -4.56 -0.11 16.31
C PRO A 27 -4.57 0.23 14.81
N PHE A 28 -3.96 -0.62 13.98
CA PHE A 28 -3.91 -0.48 12.54
C PHE A 28 -4.29 -1.82 11.89
N THR A 29 -5.02 -1.76 10.79
CA THR A 29 -5.38 -2.93 9.99
C THR A 29 -4.95 -2.72 8.53
N SER A 30 -5.10 -3.74 7.70
CA SER A 30 -4.91 -3.65 6.24
C SER A 30 -5.73 -2.52 5.58
N GLU A 31 -6.90 -2.19 6.14
CA GLU A 31 -7.75 -1.08 5.70
C GLU A 31 -7.13 0.31 5.96
N HIS A 32 -6.15 0.40 6.86
CA HIS A 32 -5.47 1.66 7.19
C HIS A 32 -4.23 1.93 6.32
N ARG A 33 -4.04 1.16 5.25
CA ARG A 33 -2.93 1.38 4.31
C ARG A 33 -3.25 2.45 3.29
N ILE A 34 -2.38 3.46 3.23
CA ILE A 34 -2.40 4.52 2.22
C ILE A 34 -1.39 4.19 1.12
N ARG A 35 -1.85 4.24 -0.13
CA ARG A 35 -1.03 4.04 -1.32
C ARG A 35 -0.20 5.29 -1.64
N CYS A 36 1.08 5.10 -1.99
CA CYS A 36 2.00 6.21 -2.26
C CYS A 36 1.60 6.99 -3.52
N PHE A 37 1.29 8.27 -3.35
CA PHE A 37 0.91 9.17 -4.44
C PHE A 37 2.00 9.29 -5.52
N ALA A 38 3.27 9.41 -5.11
CA ALA A 38 4.37 9.49 -6.07
C ALA A 38 4.50 8.22 -6.92
N HIS A 39 4.25 7.03 -6.34
CA HIS A 39 4.26 5.79 -7.11
C HIS A 39 3.06 5.74 -8.08
N ILE A 40 1.89 6.24 -7.67
CA ILE A 40 0.73 6.35 -8.57
C ILE A 40 1.08 7.21 -9.81
N LEU A 41 1.70 8.38 -9.62
CA LEU A 41 2.12 9.23 -10.75
C LEU A 41 3.10 8.51 -11.69
N ASN A 42 4.09 7.81 -11.13
CA ASN A 42 5.03 7.03 -11.93
C ASN A 42 4.33 5.93 -12.74
N LEU A 43 3.32 5.24 -12.18
CA LEU A 43 2.53 4.25 -12.90
C LEU A 43 1.69 4.88 -14.02
N ILE A 44 1.08 6.04 -13.78
CA ILE A 44 0.31 6.78 -14.80
C ILE A 44 1.20 7.17 -15.97
N VAL A 45 2.36 7.78 -15.69
CA VAL A 45 3.31 8.19 -16.73
C VAL A 45 3.77 6.99 -17.54
N LYS A 46 4.09 5.86 -16.89
CA LYS A 46 4.46 4.63 -17.60
C LYS A 46 3.32 4.10 -18.47
N ALA A 47 2.07 4.14 -18.00
CA ALA A 47 0.92 3.69 -18.79
C ALA A 47 0.65 4.60 -20.00
N CYS A 48 0.83 5.91 -19.85
CA CYS A 48 0.65 6.88 -20.94
C CYS A 48 1.81 6.85 -21.95
N ALA A 49 3.05 6.64 -21.50
CA ALA A 49 4.23 6.65 -22.37
C ALA A 49 4.42 5.35 -23.19
N ILE A 50 3.61 4.32 -22.93
CA ILE A 50 3.60 3.06 -23.70
C ILE A 50 2.55 3.11 -24.83
N HIS A 51 1.78 4.20 -24.94
CA HIS A 51 0.94 4.55 -26.11
C HIS A 51 1.64 5.57 -27.01
#